data_AF-A0A6J3E8A9-F1
#
_entry.id   AF-A0A6J3E8A9-F1
#
_cell.length_a   1.000
_cell.length_b   1.000
_cell.length_c   1.000
_cell.angle_alpha   90.00
_cell.angle_beta   90.00
_cell.angle_gamma   90.00
#
_symmetry.space_group_name_H-M   'P 1'
#
loop_
_entity.id
_entity.type
_entity.pdbx_description
1 polymer ?
#
loop_
_entity_poly.entity_id
_entity_poly.type
_entity_poly.pdbx_seq_one_letter_code
_entity_poly.pdbx_strand_id
1 'polypeptide(L)'
;MDGPGFFSCKPLGMCGGYMDTYPKEVTSEVDRGMLNTSWQKSACGNMTSNTEALCTNVMERLEKVEEELRLMDSEKRDWRDRIESRLQFLENCNKQSTVSDLSKMQETSKLDPPYNHQQGSSLETFSGRVTHKELEEENQKMKEKIRRLETRYNELLSKTMSMHKQSENMNDPSRLSAVVQLYEMLRLHDWEKFKKYSTNMTYKKGRSIIKKLFDACEKDIETRKKDIFNVLDVLNCAMANCKQELMPIVTELLRNAYCQQQSDFYKKITKQANVTLEDDVQNQFALQCCRVYCLMLLQESPVKAVWHTQEIHLEELEHVDKKDFEHWKKPELLWPVLKSGEELIAKGVVWD
;
A
#
# COMPACT_ATOMS: atom_id res chain seq x y z
N MET A 1 -58.03 -22.06 34.62
CA MET A 1 -57.41 -21.30 33.51
C MET A 1 -56.01 -20.96 33.96
N ASP A 2 -55.08 -21.71 33.42
CA ASP A 2 -53.70 -21.88 33.84
C ASP A 2 -52.84 -20.66 33.49
N GLY A 3 -51.98 -20.26 34.43
CA GLY A 3 -50.87 -19.35 34.17
C GLY A 3 -49.55 -20.04 34.55
N PRO A 4 -48.57 -20.16 33.64
CA PRO A 4 -47.20 -20.53 34.01
C PRO A 4 -46.48 -19.25 34.49
N GLY A 5 -45.62 -19.23 35.49
CA GLY A 5 -44.78 -20.30 36.05
C GLY A 5 -43.38 -19.69 36.18
N PHE A 6 -43.11 -19.07 37.33
CA PHE A 6 -41.81 -18.48 37.68
C PHE A 6 -40.74 -19.58 37.80
N PHE A 7 -39.64 -19.47 37.06
CA PHE A 7 -38.43 -20.25 37.33
C PHE A 7 -37.43 -19.42 38.15
N SER A 8 -37.30 -19.83 39.42
CA SER A 8 -36.28 -19.42 40.37
C SER A 8 -35.19 -20.48 40.37
N CYS A 9 -33.97 -20.13 39.99
CA CYS A 9 -32.79 -20.98 40.16
C CYS A 9 -31.94 -20.42 41.31
N LYS A 10 -31.96 -21.11 42.44
CA LYS A 10 -30.94 -20.98 43.49
C LYS A 10 -29.79 -21.95 43.24
N PRO A 11 -28.57 -21.62 43.72
CA PRO A 11 -27.36 -22.40 43.48
C PRO A 11 -27.22 -23.56 44.48
N LEU A 12 -26.76 -24.70 43.97
CA LEU A 12 -26.21 -25.80 44.78
C LEU A 12 -24.71 -25.56 44.97
N GLY A 13 -24.31 -25.45 46.23
CA GLY A 13 -22.92 -25.46 46.63
C GLY A 13 -22.42 -26.87 46.98
N MET A 14 -21.17 -26.85 47.47
CA MET A 14 -20.48 -27.83 48.32
C MET A 14 -19.43 -28.76 47.64
N CYS A 15 -18.17 -28.40 47.97
CA CYS A 15 -17.19 -29.19 48.74
C CYS A 15 -16.25 -30.21 48.08
N GLY A 16 -15.00 -30.14 48.58
CA GLY A 16 -13.95 -31.16 48.52
C GLY A 16 -12.78 -30.71 47.64
N GLY A 17 -11.52 -30.65 48.05
CA GLY A 17 -10.83 -31.12 49.24
C GLY A 17 -9.34 -31.24 48.88
N TYR A 18 -8.49 -30.82 49.81
CA TYR A 18 -7.03 -31.00 49.91
C TYR A 18 -6.36 -32.10 49.07
N MET A 19 -5.15 -31.83 48.57
CA MET A 19 -3.91 -32.55 48.97
C MET A 19 -2.67 -31.78 48.49
N ASP A 20 -1.90 -31.30 49.47
CA ASP A 20 -0.48 -30.99 49.36
C ASP A 20 0.31 -32.27 49.08
N THR A 21 1.31 -32.21 48.21
CA THR A 21 2.49 -33.09 48.29
C THR A 21 3.69 -32.43 47.62
N TYR A 22 4.55 -31.88 48.47
CA TYR A 22 5.99 -31.73 48.21
C TYR A 22 6.67 -33.11 48.22
N PRO A 23 7.72 -33.30 47.42
CA PRO A 23 8.91 -33.99 47.89
C PRO A 23 10.17 -33.16 47.60
N LYS A 24 10.85 -32.72 48.65
CA LYS A 24 12.07 -33.35 49.19
C LYS A 24 13.29 -33.20 48.28
N GLU A 25 14.14 -32.26 48.69
CA GLU A 25 15.58 -32.26 48.42
C GLU A 25 16.21 -33.59 48.85
N VAL A 26 17.04 -34.16 47.98
CA VAL A 26 18.00 -35.21 48.32
C VAL A 26 19.36 -34.78 47.77
N THR A 27 20.26 -34.52 48.69
CA THR A 27 21.71 -34.42 48.51
C THR A 27 22.32 -35.81 48.40
N SER A 28 23.15 -36.04 47.37
CA SER A 28 24.22 -37.06 47.35
C SER A 28 25.18 -36.67 46.23
N GLU A 29 26.35 -36.14 46.56
CA GLU A 29 27.62 -36.88 46.62
C GLU A 29 28.02 -37.54 45.29
N VAL A 30 28.94 -36.85 44.61
CA VAL A 30 30.19 -37.34 44.02
C VAL A 30 30.22 -38.84 43.69
N ASP A 31 30.24 -39.15 42.38
CA ASP A 31 31.03 -40.28 41.91
C ASP A 31 31.72 -40.00 40.57
N ARG A 32 33.03 -40.31 40.55
CA ARG A 32 33.94 -40.17 39.42
C ARG A 32 33.78 -41.39 38.52
N GLY A 33 32.91 -41.30 37.52
CA GLY A 33 32.75 -42.32 36.48
C GLY A 33 33.33 -41.89 35.14
N MET A 34 34.27 -42.68 34.63
CA MET A 34 35.01 -42.54 33.37
C MET A 34 34.22 -41.98 32.17
N LEU A 35 34.78 -40.94 31.54
CA LEU A 35 34.41 -40.47 30.21
C LEU A 35 34.71 -41.54 29.16
N ASN A 36 33.68 -42.26 28.73
CA ASN A 36 33.71 -43.10 27.55
C ASN A 36 32.88 -42.42 26.46
N THR A 37 33.52 -41.60 25.63
CA THR A 37 32.89 -40.93 24.48
C THR A 37 32.68 -41.94 23.36
N SER A 38 31.60 -42.72 23.43
CA SER A 38 31.05 -43.36 22.24
C SER A 38 30.34 -42.28 21.42
N TRP A 39 30.95 -41.90 20.30
CA TRP A 39 30.35 -41.06 19.28
C TRP A 39 29.00 -41.64 18.84
N GLN A 40 27.90 -41.11 19.36
CA GLN A 40 26.60 -41.26 18.72
C GLN A 40 26.65 -40.47 17.41
N LYS A 41 26.55 -41.19 16.28
CA LYS A 41 26.21 -40.61 14.98
C LYS A 41 24.86 -39.90 15.14
N SER A 42 24.91 -38.59 15.32
CA SER A 42 23.72 -37.76 15.42
C SER A 42 22.99 -37.77 14.08
N ALA A 43 21.66 -37.78 14.16
CA ALA A 43 20.72 -37.80 13.05
C ALA A 43 20.72 -36.45 12.29
N CYS A 44 21.87 -36.04 11.74
CA CYS A 44 22.03 -34.87 10.90
C CYS A 44 21.91 -35.24 9.41
N GLY A 45 20.89 -36.04 9.08
CA GLY A 45 20.80 -36.73 7.77
C GLY A 45 19.84 -36.13 6.73
N ASN A 46 18.98 -35.16 7.08
CA ASN A 46 17.86 -34.77 6.18
C ASN A 46 17.68 -33.26 5.94
N MET A 47 18.61 -32.39 6.34
CA MET A 47 18.49 -30.94 6.05
C MET A 47 18.93 -30.57 4.63
N THR A 48 19.77 -31.39 3.98
CA THR A 48 20.30 -31.15 2.64
C THR A 48 19.26 -31.33 1.54
N SER A 49 18.41 -32.36 1.62
CA SER A 49 17.38 -32.61 0.59
C SER A 49 16.29 -31.53 0.57
N ASN A 50 15.91 -30.99 1.74
CA ASN A 50 14.91 -29.94 1.84
C ASN A 50 15.44 -28.58 1.35
N THR A 51 16.73 -28.30 1.55
CA THR A 51 17.36 -27.07 1.07
C THR A 51 17.59 -27.09 -0.43
N GLU A 52 17.99 -28.24 -1.01
CA GLU A 52 18.10 -28.42 -2.46
C GLU A 52 16.76 -28.25 -3.17
N ALA A 53 15.68 -28.83 -2.64
CA ALA A 53 14.33 -28.67 -3.18
C ALA A 53 13.86 -27.21 -3.16
N LEU A 54 14.14 -26.49 -2.07
CA LEU A 54 13.78 -25.08 -1.94
C LEU A 54 14.60 -24.19 -2.88
N CYS A 55 15.90 -24.45 -3.03
CA CYS A 55 16.75 -23.75 -4.01
C CYS A 55 16.25 -23.96 -5.43
N THR A 56 15.82 -25.17 -5.78
CA THR A 56 15.29 -25.49 -7.11
C THR A 56 14.00 -24.71 -7.39
N ASN A 57 13.08 -24.68 -6.43
CA ASN A 57 11.83 -23.92 -6.56
C ASN A 57 12.06 -22.41 -6.70
N VAL A 58 13.02 -21.86 -5.97
CA VAL A 58 13.37 -20.44 -6.07
C VAL A 58 13.96 -20.11 -7.44
N MET A 59 14.85 -20.96 -7.95
CA MET A 59 15.45 -20.77 -9.29
C MET A 59 14.39 -20.83 -10.40
N GLU A 60 13.46 -21.78 -10.35
CA GLU A 60 12.36 -21.88 -11.33
C GLU A 60 11.45 -20.65 -11.30
N ARG A 61 11.13 -20.13 -10.10
CA ARG A 61 10.36 -18.89 -9.97
C ARG A 61 11.12 -17.68 -10.49
N LEU A 62 12.43 -17.63 -10.29
CA LEU A 62 13.28 -16.54 -10.76
C LEU A 62 13.36 -16.52 -12.29
N GLU A 63 13.55 -17.69 -12.91
CA GLU A 63 13.54 -17.85 -14.36
C GLU A 63 12.20 -17.45 -14.97
N LYS A 64 11.08 -17.83 -14.32
CA LYS A 64 9.74 -17.40 -14.75
C LYS A 64 9.57 -15.87 -14.70
N VAL A 65 10.03 -15.22 -13.62
CA VAL A 65 9.96 -13.75 -13.50
C VAL A 65 10.85 -13.07 -14.55
N GLU A 66 12.02 -13.64 -14.84
CA GLU A 66 12.91 -13.12 -15.89
C GLU A 66 12.24 -13.18 -17.28
N GLU A 67 11.54 -14.27 -17.59
CA GLU A 67 10.82 -14.40 -18.87
C GLU A 67 9.62 -13.44 -18.95
N GLU A 68 8.88 -13.24 -17.87
CA GLU A 68 7.80 -12.23 -17.79
C GLU A 68 8.34 -10.80 -18.00
N LEU A 69 9.52 -10.49 -17.45
CA LEU A 69 10.21 -9.21 -17.69
C LEU A 69 10.62 -9.03 -19.16
N ARG A 70 11.15 -10.08 -19.80
CA ARG A 70 11.49 -10.04 -21.24
C ARG A 70 10.27 -9.80 -22.11
N LEU A 71 9.15 -10.45 -21.79
CA LEU A 71 7.87 -10.22 -22.47
C LEU A 71 7.41 -8.77 -22.31
N MET A 72 7.43 -8.24 -21.10
CA MET A 72 7.05 -6.85 -20.82
C MET A 72 7.94 -5.83 -21.58
N ASP A 73 9.25 -6.06 -21.63
CA ASP A 73 10.17 -5.21 -22.39
C ASP A 73 9.90 -5.26 -23.91
N SER A 74 9.49 -6.42 -24.42
CA SER A 74 9.08 -6.57 -25.83
C SER A 74 7.81 -5.79 -26.15
N GLU A 75 6.79 -5.85 -25.28
CA GLU A 75 5.55 -5.10 -25.43
C GLU A 75 5.78 -3.58 -25.33
N LYS A 76 6.64 -3.16 -24.40
CA LYS A 76 7.04 -1.76 -24.24
C LYS A 76 7.77 -1.22 -25.47
N ARG A 77 8.59 -2.07 -26.13
CA ARG A 77 9.25 -1.72 -27.39
C ARG A 77 8.24 -1.57 -28.53
N ASP A 78 7.33 -2.54 -28.69
CA ASP A 78 6.26 -2.46 -29.70
C ASP A 78 5.38 -1.21 -29.51
N TRP A 79 5.02 -0.89 -28.26
CA TRP A 79 4.24 0.30 -27.97
C TRP A 79 4.99 1.60 -28.31
N ARG A 80 6.29 1.66 -28.02
CA ARG A 80 7.17 2.79 -28.40
C ARG A 80 7.20 2.95 -29.92
N ASP A 81 7.40 1.87 -30.66
CA ASP A 81 7.49 1.89 -32.13
C ASP A 81 6.18 2.33 -32.78
N ARG A 82 5.03 1.92 -32.21
CA ARG A 82 3.71 2.40 -32.65
C ARG A 82 3.51 3.89 -32.41
N ILE A 83 3.96 4.42 -31.26
CA ILE A 83 3.88 5.85 -30.97
C ILE A 83 4.75 6.65 -31.91
N GLU A 84 6.00 6.21 -32.12
CA GLU A 84 6.95 6.86 -33.02
C GLU A 84 6.40 6.91 -34.46
N SER A 85 5.83 5.80 -34.94
CA SER A 85 5.18 5.74 -36.25
C SER A 85 4.03 6.73 -36.39
N ARG A 86 3.20 6.89 -35.34
CA ARG A 86 2.10 7.86 -35.33
C ARG A 86 2.61 9.30 -35.30
N LEU A 87 3.69 9.59 -34.58
CA LEU A 87 4.31 10.91 -34.56
C LEU A 87 4.88 11.27 -35.93
N GLN A 88 5.61 10.36 -36.58
CA GLN A 88 6.13 10.56 -37.94
C GLN A 88 5.00 10.78 -38.96
N PHE A 89 3.90 10.04 -38.84
CA PHE A 89 2.72 10.25 -39.68
C PHE A 89 2.15 11.68 -39.51
N LEU A 90 1.98 12.14 -38.28
CA LEU A 90 1.48 13.49 -37.99
C LEU A 90 2.44 14.58 -38.50
N GLU A 91 3.75 14.37 -38.35
CA GLU A 91 4.76 15.30 -38.86
C GLU A 91 4.70 15.40 -40.39
N ASN A 92 4.49 14.28 -41.09
CA ASN A 92 4.33 14.26 -42.55
C ASN A 92 3.04 14.95 -43.00
N CYS A 93 1.92 14.75 -42.29
CA CYS A 93 0.67 15.48 -42.57
C CYS A 93 0.87 17.00 -42.44
N ASN A 94 1.61 17.45 -41.42
CA ASN A 94 1.89 18.87 -41.23
C ASN A 94 2.79 19.45 -42.33
N LYS A 95 3.81 18.70 -42.77
CA LYS A 95 4.66 19.07 -43.92
C LYS A 95 3.86 19.18 -45.22
N GLN A 96 2.91 18.27 -45.46
CA GLN A 96 2.06 18.36 -46.66
C GLN A 96 1.11 19.55 -46.64
N SER A 97 0.55 19.90 -45.48
CA SER A 97 -0.33 21.09 -45.34
C SER A 97 0.43 22.37 -45.67
N THR A 98 1.65 22.52 -45.13
CA THR A 98 2.48 23.72 -45.36
C THR A 98 2.96 23.86 -46.80
N VAL A 99 3.27 22.76 -47.49
CA VAL A 99 3.66 22.78 -48.91
C VAL A 99 2.47 23.09 -49.84
N SER A 100 1.28 22.56 -49.54
CA SER A 100 0.06 22.85 -50.31
C SER A 100 -0.32 24.34 -50.25
N ASP A 101 -0.15 24.98 -49.10
CA ASP A 101 -0.47 26.40 -48.94
C ASP A 101 0.56 27.32 -49.63
N LEU A 102 1.85 26.93 -49.63
CA LEU A 102 2.91 27.65 -50.36
C LEU A 102 2.78 27.51 -51.89
N SER A 103 2.39 26.34 -52.40
CA SER A 103 2.23 26.12 -53.85
C SER A 103 1.09 26.94 -54.45
N LYS A 104 -0.02 27.10 -53.73
CA LYS A 104 -1.15 27.94 -54.17
C LYS A 104 -0.83 29.43 -54.17
N MET A 105 0.12 29.88 -53.34
CA MET A 105 0.57 31.27 -53.34
C MET A 105 1.55 31.60 -54.47
N GLN A 106 2.33 30.64 -54.98
CA GLN A 106 3.25 30.89 -56.10
C GLN A 106 2.57 30.87 -57.47
N GLU A 107 1.48 30.12 -57.63
CA GLU A 107 0.79 29.98 -58.92
C GLU A 107 -0.05 31.20 -59.30
N THR A 108 -0.39 32.07 -58.33
CA THR A 108 -1.10 33.34 -58.56
C THR A 108 -0.18 34.51 -58.95
N SER A 109 1.15 34.30 -59.00
CA SER A 109 2.15 35.33 -59.28
C SER A 109 2.67 35.36 -60.74
N LYS A 110 2.20 34.48 -61.63
CA LYS A 110 2.74 34.34 -63.00
C LYS A 110 1.68 34.40 -64.11
N LEU A 111 0.72 35.31 -64.03
CA LEU A 111 -0.08 35.70 -65.19
C LEU A 111 0.23 37.15 -65.56
N ASP A 112 0.92 37.33 -66.69
CA ASP A 112 1.07 38.62 -67.35
C ASP A 112 -0.30 39.18 -67.75
N PRO A 113 -0.57 40.48 -67.57
CA PRO A 113 -1.85 41.07 -67.93
C PRO A 113 -1.86 41.51 -69.39
N PRO A 114 -2.86 41.10 -70.22
CA PRO A 114 -3.15 41.80 -71.45
C PRO A 114 -4.05 43.01 -71.17
N TYR A 115 -3.61 44.17 -71.64
CA TYR A 115 -4.45 45.35 -71.89
C TYR A 115 -5.70 44.92 -72.71
N ASN A 116 -6.93 45.27 -72.32
CA ASN A 116 -7.56 46.58 -72.59
C ASN A 116 -9.07 46.61 -72.23
N HIS A 117 -9.53 47.79 -71.81
CA HIS A 117 -10.88 48.37 -71.78
C HIS A 117 -12.15 47.48 -71.74
N GLN A 118 -12.91 47.56 -70.63
CA GLN A 118 -14.13 48.39 -70.57
C GLN A 118 -14.65 48.53 -69.13
N GLN A 119 -15.02 49.77 -68.79
CA GLN A 119 -15.68 50.17 -67.55
C GLN A 119 -17.06 49.53 -67.42
N GLY A 120 -17.39 49.08 -66.22
CA GLY A 120 -18.74 48.62 -65.89
C GLY A 120 -18.87 48.11 -64.47
N SER A 121 -18.70 49.02 -63.49
CA SER A 121 -19.48 49.11 -62.25
C SER A 121 -19.76 47.80 -61.47
N SER A 122 -19.25 47.76 -60.23
CA SER A 122 -19.65 46.89 -59.11
C SER A 122 -18.67 45.75 -58.77
N LEU A 123 -17.43 46.11 -58.45
CA LEU A 123 -16.53 45.29 -57.62
C LEU A 123 -15.76 46.21 -56.65
N GLU A 124 -16.46 47.20 -56.10
CA GLU A 124 -16.04 47.88 -54.89
C GLU A 124 -16.60 47.09 -53.71
N THR A 125 -15.74 46.27 -53.11
CA THR A 125 -15.58 46.01 -51.68
C THR A 125 -15.01 44.61 -51.53
N PHE A 126 -13.71 44.42 -51.74
CA PHE A 126 -12.86 43.43 -51.04
C PHE A 126 -11.43 43.56 -51.57
N SER A 127 -10.84 44.76 -51.46
CA SER A 127 -9.40 44.94 -51.59
C SER A 127 -8.83 45.32 -50.22
N GLY A 128 -9.03 44.42 -49.25
CA GLY A 128 -8.32 44.47 -47.98
C GLY A 128 -6.90 43.94 -48.24
N ARG A 129 -6.00 44.81 -48.71
CA ARG A 129 -4.60 44.47 -48.89
C ARG A 129 -3.98 44.31 -47.49
N VAL A 130 -4.06 43.09 -46.95
CA VAL A 130 -3.42 42.74 -45.67
C VAL A 130 -1.94 43.09 -45.77
N THR A 131 -1.51 44.01 -44.93
CA THR A 131 -0.12 44.45 -44.92
C THR A 131 0.73 43.37 -44.25
N HIS A 132 2.01 43.24 -44.64
CA HIS A 132 2.95 42.30 -44.00
C HIS A 132 2.98 42.47 -42.47
N LYS A 133 2.79 43.71 -42.00
CA LYS A 133 2.72 44.05 -40.58
C LYS A 133 1.52 43.42 -39.88
N GLU A 134 0.33 43.45 -40.49
CA GLU A 134 -0.88 42.82 -39.94
C GLU A 134 -0.70 41.29 -39.85
N LEU A 135 -0.06 40.67 -40.84
CA LEU A 135 0.24 39.24 -40.83
C LEU A 135 1.24 38.86 -39.72
N GLU A 136 2.23 39.69 -39.46
CA GLU A 136 3.22 39.48 -38.40
C GLU A 136 2.60 39.62 -37.01
N GLU A 137 1.73 40.62 -36.81
CA GLU A 137 0.96 40.81 -35.57
C GLU A 137 0.01 39.62 -35.32
N GLU A 138 -0.66 39.12 -36.36
CA GLU A 138 -1.53 37.95 -36.25
C GLU A 138 -0.75 36.67 -35.91
N ASN A 139 0.42 36.46 -36.53
CA ASN A 139 1.31 35.35 -36.21
C ASN A 139 1.82 35.41 -34.76
N GLN A 140 2.19 36.60 -34.27
CA GLN A 140 2.60 36.81 -32.88
C GLN A 140 1.44 36.46 -31.91
N LYS A 141 0.23 36.91 -32.23
CA LYS A 141 -0.98 36.62 -31.46
C LYS A 141 -1.30 35.12 -31.44
N MET A 142 -1.12 34.44 -32.56
CA MET A 142 -1.34 33.00 -32.67
C MET A 142 -0.32 32.20 -31.87
N LYS A 143 0.97 32.54 -31.93
CA LYS A 143 2.02 31.93 -31.10
C LYS A 143 1.71 32.06 -29.61
N GLU A 144 1.27 33.25 -29.18
CA GLU A 144 0.90 33.48 -27.77
C GLU A 144 -0.35 32.68 -27.36
N LYS A 145 -1.30 32.48 -28.28
CA LYS A 145 -2.46 31.61 -28.04
C LYS A 145 -2.05 30.13 -27.89
N ILE A 146 -1.12 29.66 -28.73
CA ILE A 146 -0.58 28.30 -28.65
C ILE A 146 0.10 28.09 -27.30
N ARG A 147 1.00 29.01 -26.90
CA ARG A 147 1.70 28.93 -25.61
C ARG A 147 0.75 28.87 -24.41
N ARG A 148 -0.32 29.68 -24.43
CA ARG A 148 -1.37 29.67 -23.40
C ARG A 148 -2.17 28.36 -23.39
N LEU A 149 -2.45 27.79 -24.56
CA LEU A 149 -3.14 26.50 -24.66
C LEU A 149 -2.28 25.35 -24.17
N GLU A 150 -0.99 25.32 -24.52
CA GLU A 150 -0.02 24.32 -24.02
C GLU A 150 0.10 24.38 -22.51
N THR A 151 0.18 25.58 -21.93
CA THR A 151 0.22 25.77 -20.47
C THR A 151 -1.04 25.20 -19.80
N ARG A 152 -2.22 25.54 -20.30
CA ARG A 152 -3.50 25.02 -19.78
C ARG A 152 -3.63 23.51 -19.95
N TYR A 153 -3.17 22.97 -21.08
CA TYR A 153 -3.18 21.54 -21.33
C TYR A 153 -2.31 20.80 -20.32
N ASN A 154 -1.10 21.30 -20.05
CA ASN A 154 -0.19 20.72 -19.06
C ASN A 154 -0.76 20.82 -17.63
N GLU A 155 -1.40 21.94 -17.27
CA GLU A 155 -2.09 22.07 -15.98
C GLU A 155 -3.25 21.06 -15.84
N LEU A 156 -4.10 20.94 -16.87
CA LEU A 156 -5.22 20.00 -16.89
C LEU A 156 -4.74 18.55 -16.87
N LEU A 157 -3.67 18.24 -17.61
CA LEU A 157 -3.06 16.91 -17.62
C LEU A 157 -2.47 16.60 -16.24
N SER A 158 -1.73 17.52 -15.63
CA SER A 158 -1.20 17.36 -14.27
C SER A 158 -2.31 17.12 -13.25
N LYS A 159 -3.40 17.88 -13.34
CA LYS A 159 -4.57 17.73 -12.47
C LYS A 159 -5.27 16.39 -12.68
N THR A 160 -5.49 16.00 -13.94
CA THR A 160 -6.13 14.72 -14.29
C THR A 160 -5.27 13.54 -13.83
N MET A 161 -3.96 13.59 -14.09
CA MET A 161 -3.01 12.58 -13.63
C MET A 161 -2.93 12.52 -12.11
N SER A 162 -3.00 13.66 -11.40
CA SER A 162 -3.07 13.64 -9.93
C SER A 162 -4.36 13.01 -9.39
N MET A 163 -5.49 13.21 -10.08
CA MET A 163 -6.75 12.54 -9.73
C MET A 163 -6.67 11.03 -9.99
N HIS A 164 -5.99 10.62 -11.07
CA HIS A 164 -5.83 9.21 -11.43
C HIS A 164 -4.76 8.49 -10.60
N LYS A 165 -3.75 9.20 -10.05
CA LYS A 165 -2.83 8.64 -9.06
C LYS A 165 -3.52 8.17 -7.79
N GLN A 166 -4.71 8.70 -7.50
CA GLN A 166 -5.53 8.27 -6.36
C GLN A 166 -6.49 7.12 -6.73
N SER A 167 -6.56 6.70 -8.00
CA SER A 167 -7.37 5.54 -8.37
C SER A 167 -6.60 4.27 -8.03
N GLU A 168 -6.97 3.63 -6.94
CA GLU A 168 -6.45 2.31 -6.60
C GLU A 168 -6.89 1.26 -7.63
N ASN A 169 -6.06 0.22 -7.79
CA ASN A 169 -6.47 -0.96 -8.54
C ASN A 169 -7.57 -1.71 -7.78
N MET A 170 -8.83 -1.59 -8.22
CA MET A 170 -9.98 -2.21 -7.57
C MET A 170 -9.96 -3.74 -7.56
N ASN A 171 -9.08 -4.38 -8.34
CA ASN A 171 -8.89 -5.83 -8.31
C ASN A 171 -7.81 -6.27 -7.30
N ASP A 172 -7.02 -5.35 -6.78
CA ASP A 172 -6.00 -5.64 -5.79
C ASP A 172 -6.63 -5.71 -4.38
N PRO A 173 -6.66 -6.88 -3.71
CA PRO A 173 -7.19 -7.01 -2.36
C PRO A 173 -6.32 -6.32 -1.30
N SER A 174 -5.09 -5.93 -1.64
CA SER A 174 -4.14 -5.27 -0.76
C SER A 174 -4.11 -3.74 -0.87
N ARG A 175 -4.97 -3.16 -1.74
CA ARG A 175 -5.16 -1.71 -1.84
C ARG A 175 -5.60 -1.09 -0.51
N LEU A 176 -5.24 0.16 -0.25
CA LEU A 176 -5.50 0.84 1.02
C LEU A 176 -7.00 0.87 1.36
N SER A 177 -7.90 1.16 0.40
CA SER A 177 -9.35 1.16 0.71
C SER A 177 -9.87 -0.19 1.22
N ALA A 178 -9.41 -1.29 0.64
CA ALA A 178 -9.79 -2.63 1.08
C ALA A 178 -9.20 -2.96 2.45
N VAL A 179 -7.94 -2.58 2.68
CA VAL A 179 -7.26 -2.80 3.97
C VAL A 179 -7.90 -1.95 5.09
N VAL A 180 -8.31 -0.71 4.81
CA VAL A 180 -9.05 0.14 5.75
C VAL A 180 -10.41 -0.46 6.07
N GLN A 181 -11.13 -1.03 5.09
CA GLN A 181 -12.37 -1.74 5.36
C GLN A 181 -12.15 -2.98 6.26
N LEU A 182 -11.07 -3.73 6.04
CA LEU A 182 -10.70 -4.84 6.92
C LEU A 182 -10.40 -4.36 8.35
N TYR A 183 -9.73 -3.21 8.50
CA TYR A 183 -9.49 -2.58 9.80
C TYR A 183 -10.78 -2.18 10.50
N GLU A 184 -11.73 -1.57 9.78
CA GLU A 184 -13.03 -1.22 10.36
C GLU A 184 -13.81 -2.45 10.82
N MET A 185 -13.81 -3.53 10.03
CA MET A 185 -14.42 -4.80 10.45
C MET A 185 -13.74 -5.39 11.68
N LEU A 186 -12.41 -5.35 11.73
CA LEU A 186 -11.62 -5.82 12.88
C LEU A 186 -11.96 -5.00 14.14
N ARG A 187 -12.02 -3.68 14.00
CA ARG A 187 -12.25 -2.71 15.07
C ARG A 187 -13.66 -2.75 15.62
N LEU A 188 -14.67 -2.84 14.76
CA LEU A 188 -16.08 -2.76 15.14
C LEU A 188 -16.66 -4.14 15.48
N HIS A 189 -16.28 -5.17 14.73
CA HIS A 189 -16.97 -6.46 14.80
C HIS A 189 -16.14 -7.54 15.49
N ASP A 190 -14.87 -7.69 15.14
CA ASP A 190 -14.03 -8.75 15.71
C ASP A 190 -13.52 -8.38 17.10
N TRP A 191 -13.33 -7.09 17.38
CA TRP A 191 -13.08 -6.59 18.73
C TRP A 191 -14.18 -6.97 19.73
N GLU A 192 -15.45 -6.79 19.35
CA GLU A 192 -16.57 -7.12 20.22
C GLU A 192 -16.68 -8.63 20.47
N LYS A 193 -16.39 -9.45 19.44
CA LYS A 193 -16.25 -10.91 19.62
C LYS A 193 -15.12 -11.20 20.61
N PHE A 194 -13.94 -10.66 20.35
CA PHE A 194 -12.75 -10.84 21.19
C PHE A 194 -13.03 -10.48 22.66
N LYS A 195 -13.70 -9.36 22.92
CA LYS A 195 -14.11 -8.92 24.25
C LYS A 195 -15.13 -9.87 24.88
N LYS A 196 -16.13 -10.33 24.14
CA LYS A 196 -17.20 -11.23 24.65
C LYS A 196 -16.68 -12.60 25.08
N TYR A 197 -15.72 -13.17 24.34
CA TYR A 197 -15.17 -14.49 24.64
C TYR A 197 -14.13 -14.49 25.76
N SER A 198 -13.66 -13.30 26.18
CA SER A 198 -12.67 -13.16 27.23
C SER A 198 -13.32 -12.58 28.49
N THR A 199 -13.53 -13.44 29.50
CA THR A 199 -14.22 -13.11 30.76
C THR A 199 -13.58 -11.96 31.54
N ASN A 200 -12.29 -11.68 31.29
CA ASN A 200 -11.51 -10.67 31.99
C ASN A 200 -10.96 -9.57 31.04
N MET A 201 -11.55 -9.40 29.85
CA MET A 201 -11.06 -8.40 28.90
C MET A 201 -11.57 -7.00 29.22
N THR A 202 -10.67 -6.17 29.76
CA THR A 202 -10.89 -4.74 29.94
C THR A 202 -10.36 -3.96 28.74
N TYR A 203 -10.86 -2.73 28.53
CA TYR A 203 -10.32 -1.86 27.48
C TYR A 203 -8.82 -1.60 27.65
N LYS A 204 -8.34 -1.46 28.89
CA LYS A 204 -6.91 -1.35 29.19
C LYS A 204 -6.10 -2.58 28.76
N LYS A 205 -6.59 -3.79 29.05
CA LYS A 205 -5.93 -5.05 28.62
C LYS A 205 -5.96 -5.18 27.10
N GLY A 206 -7.10 -4.88 26.49
CA GLY A 206 -7.31 -4.81 25.04
C GLY A 206 -6.31 -3.92 24.33
N ARG A 207 -6.26 -2.64 24.73
CA ARG A 207 -5.30 -1.65 24.28
C ARG A 207 -3.88 -2.17 24.35
N SER A 208 -3.49 -2.75 25.49
CA SER A 208 -2.13 -3.28 25.67
C SER A 208 -1.82 -4.41 24.70
N ILE A 209 -2.78 -5.27 24.37
CA ILE A 209 -2.61 -6.36 23.42
C ILE A 209 -2.46 -5.79 22.00
N ILE A 210 -3.40 -4.93 21.57
CA ILE A 210 -3.38 -4.33 20.23
C ILE A 210 -2.09 -3.55 20.00
N LYS A 211 -1.67 -2.71 20.97
CA LYS A 211 -0.42 -1.95 20.88
C LYS A 211 0.80 -2.85 20.72
N LYS A 212 0.93 -3.90 21.55
CA LYS A 212 2.04 -4.85 21.44
C LYS A 212 2.07 -5.57 20.09
N LEU A 213 0.90 -5.94 19.56
CA LEU A 213 0.81 -6.56 18.24
C LEU A 213 1.26 -5.59 17.14
N PHE A 214 0.87 -4.32 17.23
CA PHE A 214 1.26 -3.29 16.27
C PHE A 214 2.76 -3.01 16.32
N ASP A 215 3.32 -2.83 17.52
CA ASP A 215 4.77 -2.66 17.74
C ASP A 215 5.56 -3.86 17.17
N ALA A 216 5.04 -5.08 17.33
CA ALA A 216 5.67 -6.28 16.78
C ALA A 216 5.61 -6.33 15.24
N CYS A 217 4.52 -5.87 14.63
CA CYS A 217 4.41 -5.78 13.16
C CYS A 217 5.42 -4.79 12.57
N GLU A 218 5.53 -3.60 13.16
CA GLU A 218 6.51 -2.59 12.74
C GLU A 218 7.93 -3.14 12.82
N LYS A 219 8.26 -3.77 13.95
CA LYS A 219 9.58 -4.37 14.15
C LYS A 219 9.87 -5.50 13.16
N ASP A 220 8.92 -6.39 12.88
CA ASP A 220 9.10 -7.50 11.93
C ASP A 220 9.30 -6.98 10.50
N ILE A 221 8.48 -6.01 10.06
CA ILE A 221 8.60 -5.40 8.73
C ILE A 221 9.94 -4.68 8.58
N GLU A 222 10.35 -3.86 9.55
CA GLU A 222 11.64 -3.15 9.48
C GLU A 222 12.83 -4.12 9.50
N THR A 223 12.74 -5.20 10.27
CA THR A 223 13.76 -6.26 10.28
C THR A 223 13.86 -6.92 8.91
N ARG A 224 12.72 -7.31 8.31
CA ARG A 224 12.70 -7.96 6.99
C ARG A 224 13.17 -7.05 5.86
N LYS A 225 12.77 -5.78 5.88
CA LYS A 225 13.29 -4.77 4.94
C LYS A 225 14.81 -4.73 5.04
N LYS A 226 15.36 -4.59 6.25
CA LYS A 226 16.80 -4.57 6.49
C LYS A 226 17.49 -5.85 6.00
N ASP A 227 16.92 -7.02 6.28
CA ASP A 227 17.48 -8.30 5.85
C ASP A 227 17.51 -8.42 4.32
N ILE A 228 16.44 -8.00 3.64
CA ILE A 228 16.39 -7.95 2.16
C ILE A 228 17.44 -6.98 1.62
N PHE A 229 17.57 -5.79 2.20
CA PHE A 229 18.60 -4.84 1.79
C PHE A 229 20.01 -5.39 1.99
N ASN A 230 20.29 -6.06 3.11
CA ASN A 230 21.60 -6.65 3.33
C ASN A 230 21.94 -7.70 2.25
N VAL A 231 20.96 -8.50 1.81
CA VAL A 231 21.15 -9.46 0.71
C VAL A 231 21.37 -8.75 -0.62
N LEU A 232 20.61 -7.69 -0.91
CA LEU A 232 20.76 -6.91 -2.14
C LEU A 232 22.06 -6.09 -2.19
N ASP A 233 22.53 -5.58 -1.05
CA ASP A 233 23.78 -4.81 -0.94
C ASP A 233 24.99 -5.72 -1.24
N VAL A 234 24.94 -6.99 -0.85
CA VAL A 234 25.97 -7.99 -1.23
C VAL A 234 26.00 -8.22 -2.75
N LEU A 235 24.86 -8.07 -3.42
CA LEU A 235 24.76 -8.21 -4.88
C LEU A 235 25.15 -6.92 -5.61
N ASN A 236 24.96 -5.74 -5.00
CA ASN A 236 25.12 -4.43 -5.62
C ASN A 236 26.31 -3.64 -5.05
N CYS A 237 27.54 -4.11 -5.30
CA CYS A 237 28.78 -3.47 -4.85
C CYS A 237 29.11 -2.08 -5.47
N ALA A 238 28.21 -1.37 -6.17
CA ALA A 238 28.61 -0.21 -6.99
C ALA A 238 27.74 1.06 -6.95
N MET A 239 26.54 1.09 -6.36
CA MET A 239 25.69 2.30 -6.47
C MET A 239 24.94 2.66 -5.19
N ALA A 240 25.43 3.68 -4.48
CA ALA A 240 24.79 4.24 -3.28
C ALA A 240 23.37 4.81 -3.53
N ASN A 241 22.99 5.08 -4.79
CA ASN A 241 21.69 5.62 -5.15
C ASN A 241 20.60 4.53 -5.28
N CYS A 242 20.96 3.23 -5.33
CA CYS A 242 19.98 2.16 -5.54
C CYS A 242 18.98 2.01 -4.38
N LYS A 243 19.34 2.38 -3.15
CA LYS A 243 18.49 2.09 -1.98
C LYS A 243 17.12 2.75 -2.08
N GLN A 244 17.05 4.01 -2.53
CA GLN A 244 15.80 4.75 -2.63
C GLN A 244 14.91 4.21 -3.77
N GLU A 245 15.52 3.77 -4.88
CA GLU A 245 14.82 3.17 -6.02
C GLU A 245 14.33 1.74 -5.74
N LEU A 246 15.03 1.00 -4.86
CA LEU A 246 14.66 -0.37 -4.48
C LEU A 246 13.58 -0.42 -3.39
N MET A 247 13.39 0.64 -2.59
CA MET A 247 12.40 0.69 -1.51
C MET A 247 10.96 0.34 -1.97
N PRO A 248 10.43 0.90 -3.08
CA PRO A 248 9.12 0.51 -3.60
C PRO A 248 9.06 -0.97 -3.98
N ILE A 249 10.10 -1.51 -4.59
CA ILE A 249 10.17 -2.92 -5.02
C ILE A 249 10.18 -3.85 -3.80
N VAL A 250 10.99 -3.55 -2.78
CA VAL A 250 11.04 -4.32 -1.52
C VAL A 250 9.69 -4.26 -0.81
N THR A 251 9.06 -3.09 -0.78
CA THR A 251 7.73 -2.90 -0.18
C THR A 251 6.68 -3.74 -0.90
N GLU A 252 6.71 -3.75 -2.24
CA GLU A 252 5.81 -4.55 -3.06
C GLU A 252 6.01 -6.05 -2.87
N LEU A 253 7.26 -6.51 -2.82
CA LEU A 253 7.59 -7.92 -2.56
C LEU A 253 7.07 -8.36 -1.19
N LEU A 254 7.27 -7.54 -0.16
CA LEU A 254 6.73 -7.80 1.17
C LEU A 254 5.21 -7.78 1.15
N ARG A 255 4.57 -6.78 0.53
CA ARG A 255 3.11 -6.69 0.43
C ARG A 255 2.52 -7.94 -0.20
N ASN A 256 3.09 -8.40 -1.31
CA ASN A 256 2.69 -9.65 -1.96
C ASN A 256 2.92 -10.86 -1.07
N ALA A 257 4.05 -10.93 -0.36
CA ALA A 257 4.28 -11.99 0.61
C ALA A 257 3.20 -11.98 1.71
N TYR A 258 2.96 -10.87 2.40
CA TYR A 258 1.94 -10.79 3.46
C TYR A 258 0.51 -11.03 2.94
N CYS A 259 0.22 -10.66 1.69
CA CYS A 259 -1.08 -10.89 1.07
C CYS A 259 -1.30 -12.37 0.70
N GLN A 260 -0.28 -13.04 0.15
CA GLN A 260 -0.35 -14.43 -0.33
C GLN A 260 -0.05 -15.48 0.75
N GLN A 261 0.71 -15.11 1.80
CA GLN A 261 1.26 -16.06 2.77
C GLN A 261 0.24 -16.67 3.73
N GLN A 262 0.59 -17.89 4.14
CA GLN A 262 -0.10 -18.70 5.12
C GLN A 262 0.04 -18.10 6.53
N SER A 263 -0.90 -18.45 7.41
CA SER A 263 -1.02 -18.00 8.80
C SER A 263 0.29 -17.96 9.64
N ASP A 264 1.36 -18.62 9.20
CA ASP A 264 2.61 -18.79 9.93
C ASP A 264 3.43 -17.51 10.09
N PHE A 265 3.39 -16.59 9.12
CA PHE A 265 4.03 -15.26 9.27
C PHE A 265 3.45 -14.52 10.45
N TYR A 266 2.12 -14.43 10.48
CA TYR A 266 1.39 -13.76 11.54
C TYR A 266 1.54 -14.48 12.88
N LYS A 267 1.55 -15.82 12.90
CA LYS A 267 1.84 -16.59 14.12
C LYS A 267 3.22 -16.28 14.70
N LYS A 268 4.23 -16.04 13.85
CA LYS A 268 5.57 -15.66 14.32
C LYS A 268 5.52 -14.27 14.97
N ILE A 269 4.84 -13.31 14.35
CA ILE A 269 4.68 -11.95 14.87
C ILE A 269 3.91 -11.96 16.19
N THR A 270 2.78 -12.67 16.28
CA THR A 270 1.99 -12.75 17.51
C THR A 270 2.78 -13.36 18.67
N LYS A 271 3.60 -14.39 18.41
CA LYS A 271 4.54 -14.94 19.40
C LYS A 271 5.58 -13.91 19.86
N GLN A 272 6.14 -13.14 18.93
CA GLN A 272 7.12 -12.09 19.25
C GLN A 272 6.52 -10.93 20.05
N ALA A 273 5.22 -10.64 19.86
CA ALA A 273 4.52 -9.61 20.62
C ALA A 273 4.38 -9.94 22.12
N ASN A 274 4.65 -11.19 22.52
CA ASN A 274 4.57 -11.67 23.90
C ASN A 274 3.23 -11.30 24.56
N VAL A 275 2.15 -11.58 23.83
CA VAL A 275 0.77 -11.43 24.30
C VAL A 275 0.26 -12.79 24.77
N THR A 276 -0.35 -12.82 25.96
CA THR A 276 -1.00 -14.03 26.48
C THR A 276 -2.41 -14.10 25.92
N LEU A 277 -2.66 -15.09 25.07
CA LEU A 277 -3.96 -15.36 24.45
C LEU A 277 -4.42 -16.75 24.91
N GLU A 278 -5.63 -16.83 25.44
CA GLU A 278 -6.13 -18.02 26.16
C GLU A 278 -6.90 -18.98 25.26
N ASP A 279 -7.49 -18.48 24.17
CA ASP A 279 -8.40 -19.25 23.32
C ASP A 279 -8.16 -19.00 21.82
N ASP A 280 -8.79 -19.82 20.97
CA ASP A 280 -8.66 -19.75 19.52
C ASP A 280 -9.25 -18.47 18.92
N VAL A 281 -10.29 -17.89 19.54
CA VAL A 281 -10.91 -16.64 19.08
C VAL A 281 -9.94 -15.48 19.29
N GLN A 282 -9.27 -15.44 20.44
CA GLN A 282 -8.23 -14.46 20.77
C GLN A 282 -7.03 -14.58 19.83
N ASN A 283 -6.59 -15.82 19.54
CA ASN A 283 -5.54 -16.07 18.57
C ASN A 283 -5.94 -15.61 17.17
N GLN A 284 -7.16 -15.91 16.73
CA GLN A 284 -7.66 -15.49 15.42
C GLN A 284 -7.73 -13.96 15.31
N PHE A 285 -8.22 -13.27 16.35
CA PHE A 285 -8.23 -11.82 16.41
C PHE A 285 -6.82 -11.23 16.30
N ALA A 286 -5.85 -11.78 17.03
CA ALA A 286 -4.46 -11.31 16.97
C ALA A 286 -3.83 -11.52 15.59
N LEU A 287 -4.11 -12.65 14.93
CA LEU A 287 -3.65 -12.91 13.57
C LEU A 287 -4.25 -11.90 12.57
N GLN A 288 -5.54 -11.59 12.67
CA GLN A 288 -6.16 -10.58 11.81
C GLN A 288 -5.63 -9.17 12.10
N CYS A 289 -5.40 -8.81 13.36
CA CYS A 289 -4.72 -7.56 13.73
C CYS A 289 -3.38 -7.42 13.03
N CYS A 290 -2.52 -8.44 13.15
CA CYS A 290 -1.21 -8.42 12.51
C CYS A 290 -1.33 -8.34 10.99
N ARG A 291 -2.26 -9.10 10.38
CA ARG A 291 -2.49 -9.08 8.94
C ARG A 291 -2.87 -7.70 8.43
N VAL A 292 -3.90 -7.11 9.00
CA VAL A 292 -4.40 -5.80 8.57
C VAL A 292 -3.33 -4.75 8.76
N TYR A 293 -2.67 -4.71 9.92
CA TYR A 293 -1.69 -3.67 10.19
C TYR A 293 -0.40 -3.82 9.38
N CYS A 294 0.07 -5.05 9.11
CA CYS A 294 1.19 -5.26 8.20
C CYS A 294 0.89 -4.73 6.79
N LEU A 295 -0.32 -4.97 6.27
CA LEU A 295 -0.73 -4.46 4.96
C LEU A 295 -0.84 -2.93 4.94
N MET A 296 -1.25 -2.30 6.04
CA MET A 296 -1.26 -0.84 6.21
C MET A 296 0.14 -0.23 6.16
N LEU A 297 1.11 -0.86 6.83
CA LEU A 297 2.51 -0.42 6.84
C LEU A 297 3.23 -0.59 5.50
N LEU A 298 2.70 -1.45 4.62
CA LEU A 298 3.27 -1.78 3.31
C LEU A 298 2.57 -1.08 2.14
N GLN A 299 1.73 -0.08 2.41
CA GLN A 299 1.20 0.80 1.37
C GLN A 299 2.30 1.69 0.79
N GLU A 300 2.08 2.23 -0.43
CA GLU A 300 3.02 3.15 -1.08
C GLU A 300 3.36 4.35 -0.18
N SER A 301 2.34 4.87 0.51
CA SER A 301 2.50 5.75 1.66
C SER A 301 2.16 4.96 2.93
N PRO A 302 3.16 4.62 3.78
CA PRO A 302 2.94 3.78 4.94
C PRO A 302 1.94 4.39 5.92
N VAL A 303 0.91 3.63 6.27
CA VAL A 303 -0.05 4.01 7.30
C VAL A 303 0.45 3.56 8.66
N LYS A 304 0.65 4.50 9.59
CA LYS A 304 1.19 4.26 10.92
C LYS A 304 0.16 4.52 12.01
N ALA A 305 0.29 3.79 13.10
CA ALA A 305 -0.51 3.95 14.31
C ALA A 305 0.10 4.99 15.25
N VAL A 306 -0.69 6.00 15.60
CA VAL A 306 -0.33 7.05 16.55
C VAL A 306 -1.09 6.80 17.86
N TRP A 307 -0.33 6.59 18.94
CA TRP A 307 -0.85 6.23 20.27
C TRP A 307 -0.77 7.37 21.30
N HIS A 308 -0.07 8.46 20.99
CA HIS A 308 0.20 9.54 21.92
C HIS A 308 -0.84 10.66 21.77
N THR A 309 -1.65 10.88 22.81
CA THR A 309 -2.76 11.84 22.80
C THR A 309 -2.31 13.31 22.70
N GLN A 310 -1.05 13.62 22.98
CA GLN A 310 -0.50 14.98 22.88
C GLN A 310 -0.37 15.46 21.43
N GLU A 311 -0.31 14.55 20.47
CA GLU A 311 -0.13 14.82 19.04
C GLU A 311 -1.44 14.67 18.25
N ILE A 312 -2.55 14.39 18.94
CA ILE A 312 -3.82 14.02 18.32
C ILE A 312 -4.85 15.13 18.56
N HIS A 313 -5.43 15.62 17.47
CA HIS A 313 -6.51 16.59 17.52
C HIS A 313 -7.82 15.91 17.96
N LEU A 314 -8.68 16.61 18.71
CA LEU A 314 -9.94 16.05 19.23
C LEU A 314 -10.85 15.55 18.10
N GLU A 315 -10.81 16.18 16.93
CA GLU A 315 -11.58 15.81 15.75
C GLU A 315 -11.16 14.45 15.15
N GLU A 316 -9.94 13.99 15.44
CA GLU A 316 -9.37 12.71 15.03
C GLU A 316 -9.75 11.55 15.97
N LEU A 317 -10.51 11.85 17.03
CA LEU A 317 -10.92 10.91 18.05
C LEU A 317 -12.42 10.63 17.98
N GLU A 318 -12.80 9.42 18.39
CA GLU A 318 -14.18 9.06 18.70
C GLU A 318 -14.25 8.24 19.99
N HIS A 319 -15.32 8.39 20.75
CA HIS A 319 -15.52 7.64 21.98
C HIS A 319 -16.24 6.32 21.69
N VAL A 320 -15.84 5.23 22.37
CA VAL A 320 -16.44 3.89 22.17
C VAL A 320 -17.97 3.88 22.37
N ASP A 321 -18.47 4.64 23.35
CA ASP A 321 -19.90 4.83 23.62
C ASP A 321 -20.55 6.02 22.89
N LYS A 322 -19.86 6.64 21.92
CA LYS A 322 -20.34 7.85 21.18
C LYS A 322 -20.72 9.04 22.08
N LYS A 323 -20.04 9.20 23.21
CA LYS A 323 -20.19 10.38 24.08
C LYS A 323 -19.54 11.60 23.43
N ASP A 324 -20.12 12.78 23.64
CA ASP A 324 -19.49 14.05 23.28
C ASP A 324 -18.23 14.31 24.10
N PHE A 325 -17.25 15.00 23.51
CA PHE A 325 -15.93 15.24 24.12
C PHE A 325 -15.98 15.95 25.47
N GLU A 326 -17.01 16.78 25.70
CA GLU A 326 -17.24 17.49 26.98
C GLU A 326 -17.42 16.54 28.17
N HIS A 327 -17.79 15.28 27.91
CA HIS A 327 -18.12 14.28 28.93
C HIS A 327 -16.99 13.28 29.18
N TRP A 328 -15.88 13.35 28.43
CA TRP A 328 -14.77 12.40 28.55
C TRP A 328 -13.99 12.67 29.83
N LYS A 329 -13.72 11.62 30.60
CA LYS A 329 -13.01 11.68 31.88
C LYS A 329 -11.70 10.91 31.76
N LYS A 330 -10.63 11.63 31.39
CA LYS A 330 -9.28 11.07 31.16
C LYS A 330 -9.28 10.00 30.05
N PRO A 331 -9.68 10.36 28.83
CA PRO A 331 -9.78 9.43 27.72
C PRO A 331 -8.43 8.75 27.43
N GLU A 332 -8.42 7.42 27.35
CA GLU A 332 -7.30 6.63 26.84
C GLU A 332 -7.65 6.00 25.49
N LEU A 333 -6.69 5.95 24.56
CA LEU A 333 -6.87 5.28 23.27
C LEU A 333 -6.96 3.77 23.43
N LEU A 334 -8.10 3.18 23.09
CA LEU A 334 -8.26 1.75 22.85
C LEU A 334 -7.66 1.35 21.49
N TRP A 335 -8.03 2.11 20.45
CA TRP A 335 -7.54 1.95 19.08
C TRP A 335 -6.73 3.20 18.69
N PRO A 336 -5.61 3.04 17.95
CA PRO A 336 -4.78 4.17 17.58
C PRO A 336 -5.45 5.02 16.49
N VAL A 337 -4.98 6.26 16.36
CA VAL A 337 -5.23 7.05 15.15
C VAL A 337 -4.34 6.50 14.04
N LEU A 338 -4.89 6.26 12.85
CA LEU A 338 -4.12 5.80 11.70
C LEU A 338 -3.85 6.98 10.76
N LYS A 339 -2.57 7.25 10.47
CA LYS A 339 -2.15 8.35 9.58
C LYS A 339 -1.22 7.88 8.48
N SER A 340 -1.35 8.49 7.30
CA SER A 340 -0.45 8.37 6.16
C SER A 340 0.26 9.72 5.99
N GLY A 341 1.43 9.87 6.61
CA GLY A 341 2.02 11.20 6.81
C GLY A 341 1.10 12.05 7.69
N GLU A 342 0.64 13.19 7.17
CA GLU A 342 -0.32 14.09 7.84
C GLU A 342 -1.79 13.72 7.56
N GLU A 343 -2.04 12.85 6.58
CA GLU A 343 -3.41 12.48 6.19
C GLU A 343 -4.02 11.50 7.21
N LEU A 344 -5.18 11.87 7.76
CA LEU A 344 -5.96 11.01 8.63
C LEU A 344 -6.63 9.90 7.83
N ILE A 345 -6.28 8.66 8.12
CA ILE A 345 -6.86 7.47 7.49
C ILE A 345 -8.01 6.90 8.32
N ALA A 346 -7.83 6.80 9.63
CA ALA A 346 -8.88 6.34 10.55
C ALA A 346 -8.77 7.01 11.91
N LYS A 347 -9.92 7.30 12.51
CA LYS A 347 -10.00 7.90 13.84
C LYS A 347 -9.56 6.94 14.93
N GLY A 348 -8.91 7.49 15.94
CA GLY A 348 -8.60 6.78 17.17
C GLY A 348 -9.86 6.59 18.00
N VAL A 349 -9.96 5.46 18.70
CA VAL A 349 -11.11 5.19 19.59
C VAL A 349 -10.67 5.32 21.02
N VAL A 350 -11.34 6.15 21.80
CA VAL A 350 -11.07 6.37 23.23
C VAL A 350 -12.11 5.76 24.15
N TRP A 351 -11.71 5.53 25.40
CA TRP A 351 -12.56 5.08 26.51
C TRP A 351 -12.16 5.80 27.81
N ASP A 352 -13.08 5.85 28.77
CA ASP A 352 -12.93 6.49 30.10
C ASP A 352 -12.57 5.51 31.23
#